data_AF-A0A0C9SRY4-F1
#
_entry.id   AF-A0A0C9SRY4-F1
#
_cell.length_a   1.000
_cell.length_b   1.000
_cell.length_c   1.000
_cell.angle_alpha   90.00
_cell.angle_beta   90.00
_cell.angle_gamma   90.00
#
_symmetry.space_group_name_H-M   'P 1'
#
loop_
_entity.id
_entity.type
_entity.pdbx_description
1 polymer ?
#
loop_
_entity_poly.entity_id
_entity_poly.type
_entity_poly.pdbx_seq_one_letter_code
_entity_poly.pdbx_strand_id
1 'polypeptide(L)'
;LPEWFPGAGFKRNAAIWKKKMEEFADKPYEFALDNVAQGMYGQGDRSSAWLRRTHRHRKYPSKPTAEIVSIKIEPCQTVITVSHFLLAIFQHPEVLKQAQAEVDAVIGQNRLPVCEDRESLSYCDVIFSETGVEKYAWSLTYRLADIPIRLMEDDIYDNMFIPKG
;
A
#
# COMPACT_ATOMS: atom_id res chain seq x y z
N LEU A 1 -32.52 -1.19 10.00
CA LEU A 1 -32.22 -2.19 11.05
C LEU A 1 -31.62 -1.55 12.29
N PRO A 2 -32.33 -1.62 13.42
CA PRO A 2 -31.82 -1.30 14.76
C PRO A 2 -30.69 -2.27 15.17
N GLU A 3 -29.74 -1.80 15.98
CA GLU A 3 -28.57 -2.60 16.41
C GLU A 3 -28.94 -3.80 17.30
N TRP A 4 -30.06 -3.72 18.02
CA TRP A 4 -30.53 -4.78 18.90
C TRP A 4 -31.14 -5.97 18.15
N PHE A 5 -31.48 -5.82 16.86
CA PHE A 5 -32.18 -6.84 16.11
C PHE A 5 -31.32 -8.11 15.90
N PRO A 6 -31.87 -9.32 16.11
CA PRO A 6 -31.13 -10.57 15.88
C PRO A 6 -30.72 -10.68 14.40
N GLY A 7 -29.44 -10.98 14.15
CA GLY A 7 -28.85 -10.96 12.80
C GLY A 7 -28.21 -9.62 12.39
N ALA A 8 -28.44 -8.51 13.12
CA ALA A 8 -27.79 -7.22 12.86
C ALA A 8 -26.33 -7.12 13.39
N GLY A 9 -25.64 -8.26 13.59
CA GLY A 9 -24.27 -8.31 14.08
C GLY A 9 -23.30 -7.54 13.18
N PHE A 10 -23.54 -7.53 11.86
CA PHE A 10 -22.76 -6.75 10.90
C PHE A 10 -22.77 -5.25 11.19
N LYS A 11 -23.89 -4.68 11.67
CA LYS A 11 -23.97 -3.25 12.00
C LYS A 11 -23.16 -2.89 13.23
N ARG A 12 -23.20 -3.74 14.26
CA ARG A 12 -22.38 -3.56 15.48
C ARG A 12 -20.90 -3.67 15.14
N ASN A 13 -20.53 -4.67 14.33
CA ASN A 13 -19.16 -4.83 13.86
C ASN A 13 -18.73 -3.64 13.00
N ALA A 14 -19.58 -3.15 12.09
CA ALA A 14 -19.31 -1.97 11.28
C ALA A 14 -19.11 -0.71 12.13
N ALA A 15 -19.88 -0.50 13.20
CA ALA A 15 -19.69 0.62 14.12
C ALA A 15 -18.33 0.54 14.85
N ILE A 16 -17.95 -0.67 15.31
CA ILE A 16 -16.65 -0.91 15.94
C ILE A 16 -15.51 -0.68 14.94
N TRP A 17 -15.62 -1.22 13.73
CA TRP A 17 -14.62 -1.08 12.67
C TRP A 17 -14.50 0.35 12.19
N LYS A 18 -15.60 1.08 12.07
CA LYS A 18 -15.59 2.51 11.73
C LYS A 18 -14.72 3.30 12.71
N LYS A 19 -14.94 3.13 14.02
CA LYS A 19 -14.12 3.81 15.04
C LYS A 19 -12.64 3.43 14.93
N LYS A 20 -12.33 2.14 14.70
CA LYS A 20 -10.95 1.67 14.53
C LYS A 20 -10.29 2.26 13.27
N MET A 21 -11.02 2.36 12.17
CA MET A 21 -10.52 2.94 10.91
C MET A 21 -10.31 4.45 11.02
N GLU A 22 -11.21 5.16 11.70
CA GLU A 22 -11.05 6.58 12.01
C GLU A 22 -9.80 6.81 12.86
N GLU A 23 -9.60 6.03 13.93
CA GLU A 23 -8.37 6.10 14.74
C GLU A 23 -7.11 5.73 13.95
N PHE A 24 -7.19 4.71 13.09
CA PHE A 24 -6.09 4.26 12.24
C PHE A 24 -5.65 5.35 11.26
N ALA A 25 -6.55 6.21 10.82
CA ALA A 25 -6.25 7.30 9.92
C ALA A 25 -5.81 8.59 10.64
N ASP A 26 -6.47 8.93 11.75
CA ASP A 26 -6.23 10.19 12.47
C ASP A 26 -4.90 10.16 13.25
N LYS A 27 -4.57 9.05 13.94
CA LYS A 27 -3.33 8.95 14.76
C LYS A 27 -2.04 9.14 13.95
N PRO A 28 -1.88 8.50 12.77
CA PRO A 28 -0.78 8.78 11.86
C PRO A 28 -0.62 10.23 11.43
N TYR A 29 -1.74 10.91 11.21
CA TYR A 29 -1.75 12.29 10.75
C TYR A 29 -1.24 13.23 11.83
N GLU A 30 -1.75 13.07 13.04
CA GLU A 30 -1.31 13.82 14.22
C GLU A 30 0.18 13.58 14.49
N PHE A 31 0.62 12.32 14.47
CA PHE A 31 2.04 11.98 14.61
C PHE A 31 2.93 12.64 13.54
N ALA A 32 2.47 12.66 12.28
CA ALA A 32 3.21 13.30 11.21
C ALA A 32 3.27 14.82 11.39
N LEU A 33 2.17 15.47 11.81
CA LEU A 33 2.13 16.90 12.14
C LEU A 33 3.06 17.26 13.31
N ASP A 34 3.09 16.45 14.36
CA ASP A 34 3.94 16.66 15.53
C ASP A 34 5.41 16.58 15.16
N ASN A 35 5.80 15.63 14.30
CA ASN A 35 7.15 15.57 13.78
C ASN A 35 7.49 16.81 12.93
N VAL A 36 6.49 17.50 12.31
CA VAL A 36 6.72 18.76 11.54
C VAL A 36 7.06 19.85 12.50
N ALA A 37 6.21 19.99 13.51
CA ALA A 37 6.36 21.02 14.52
C ALA A 37 7.69 20.88 15.26
N GLN A 38 8.13 19.64 15.50
CA GLN A 38 9.38 19.35 16.22
C GLN A 38 10.63 19.33 15.32
N GLY A 39 10.48 19.45 14.00
CA GLY A 39 11.60 19.41 13.05
C GLY A 39 12.32 18.05 12.98
N MET A 40 11.70 16.98 13.49
CA MET A 40 12.29 15.63 13.56
C MET A 40 12.02 14.85 12.27
N TYR A 41 12.65 15.26 11.17
CA TYR A 41 12.50 14.55 9.90
C TYR A 41 13.81 14.08 9.31
N GLY A 42 13.87 12.77 9.06
CA GLY A 42 14.91 12.19 8.22
C GLY A 42 14.76 12.67 6.79
N GLN A 43 15.89 12.95 6.14
CA GLN A 43 15.90 13.14 4.68
C GLN A 43 15.32 11.88 4.01
N GLY A 44 14.14 12.02 3.40
CA GLY A 44 13.42 10.91 2.76
C GLY A 44 12.02 10.62 3.32
N ASP A 45 11.60 11.28 4.40
CA ASP A 45 10.23 11.15 4.89
C ASP A 45 9.22 11.80 3.91
N ARG A 46 8.52 10.95 3.18
CA ARG A 46 7.50 11.37 2.21
C ARG A 46 6.27 11.99 2.89
N SER A 47 5.98 11.63 4.15
CA SER A 47 4.81 12.12 4.86
C SER A 47 4.94 13.61 5.20
N SER A 48 6.09 14.04 5.69
CA SER A 48 6.41 15.46 5.93
C SER A 48 6.57 16.28 4.66
N ALA A 49 7.16 15.69 3.61
CA ALA A 49 7.24 16.32 2.30
C ALA A 49 5.85 16.57 1.68
N TRP A 50 4.93 15.61 1.84
CA TRP A 50 3.53 15.76 1.40
C TRP A 50 2.78 16.79 2.23
N LEU A 51 2.86 16.74 3.57
CA LEU A 51 2.21 17.71 4.47
C LEU A 51 2.58 19.16 4.09
N ARG A 52 3.87 19.42 3.82
CA ARG A 52 4.33 20.74 3.39
C ARG A 52 3.75 21.18 2.04
N ARG A 53 3.51 20.25 1.12
CA ARG A 53 2.91 20.54 -0.20
C ARG A 53 1.42 20.83 -0.10
N THR A 54 0.69 20.05 0.70
CA THR A 54 -0.77 20.17 0.83
C THR A 54 -1.19 21.33 1.74
N HIS A 55 -0.42 21.68 2.76
CA HIS A 55 -0.68 22.89 3.57
C HIS A 55 -0.62 24.20 2.76
N ARG A 56 0.09 24.22 1.62
CA ARG A 56 0.24 25.41 0.76
C ARG A 56 -1.00 25.70 -0.11
N HIS A 57 -1.86 24.71 -0.33
CA HIS A 57 -3.06 24.84 -1.16
C HIS A 57 -4.27 24.24 -0.45
N ARG A 58 -4.96 25.02 0.40
CA ARG A 58 -6.18 24.54 1.07
C ARG A 58 -7.40 25.38 0.69
N LYS A 59 -8.22 24.84 -0.22
CA LYS A 59 -9.59 25.31 -0.52
C LYS A 59 -10.70 24.45 0.13
N TYR A 60 -10.37 23.35 0.83
CA TYR A 60 -11.36 22.51 1.52
C TYR A 60 -10.84 21.97 2.87
N PRO A 61 -11.67 21.95 3.94
CA PRO A 61 -11.30 21.46 5.26
C PRO A 61 -11.82 20.03 5.53
N SER A 62 -11.92 19.16 4.52
CA SER A 62 -12.26 17.76 4.72
C SER A 62 -11.01 16.97 5.11
N LYS A 63 -11.09 16.17 6.19
CA LYS A 63 -9.99 15.30 6.64
C LYS A 63 -9.48 14.46 5.45
N PRO A 64 -8.17 14.46 5.13
CA PRO A 64 -7.62 13.63 4.06
C PRO A 64 -7.36 12.21 4.57
N THR A 65 -8.31 11.66 5.33
CA THR A 65 -8.25 10.35 6.00
C THR A 65 -7.90 9.24 5.01
N ALA A 66 -8.46 9.30 3.79
CA ALA A 66 -8.17 8.33 2.72
C ALA A 66 -6.74 8.46 2.16
N GLU A 67 -6.23 9.68 1.99
CA GLU A 67 -4.88 9.94 1.47
C GLU A 67 -3.79 9.60 2.50
N ILE A 68 -4.05 9.85 3.78
CA ILE A 68 -3.09 9.52 4.85
C ILE A 68 -3.01 8.01 5.06
N VAL A 69 -4.15 7.32 4.95
CA VAL A 69 -4.21 5.85 4.98
C VAL A 69 -3.48 5.24 3.79
N SER A 70 -3.64 5.78 2.58
CA SER A 70 -2.86 5.31 1.42
C SER A 70 -1.35 5.51 1.63
N ILE A 71 -0.94 6.68 2.15
CA ILE A 71 0.49 6.98 2.44
C ILE A 71 1.11 5.99 3.46
N LYS A 72 0.33 5.40 4.38
CA LYS A 72 0.85 4.44 5.38
C LYS A 72 0.67 2.96 5.04
N ILE A 73 -0.27 2.60 4.17
CA ILE A 73 -0.36 1.22 3.65
C ILE A 73 0.80 0.95 2.69
N GLU A 74 1.21 1.95 1.89
CA GLU A 74 2.31 1.87 0.93
C GLU A 74 3.64 1.30 1.49
N PRO A 75 4.21 1.77 2.63
CA PRO A 75 5.47 1.23 3.15
C PRO A 75 5.39 -0.23 3.64
N CYS A 76 4.20 -0.73 4.01
CA CYS A 76 4.03 -2.11 4.44
C CYS A 76 4.25 -3.10 3.28
N GLN A 77 3.85 -2.70 2.07
CA GLN A 77 3.90 -3.56 0.89
C GLN A 77 5.34 -3.89 0.50
N THR A 78 6.22 -2.90 0.46
CA THR A 78 7.63 -3.10 0.12
C THR A 78 8.30 -4.07 1.10
N VAL A 79 8.06 -3.92 2.40
CA VAL A 79 8.64 -4.80 3.43
C VAL A 79 8.16 -6.24 3.26
N ILE A 80 6.87 -6.43 3.01
CA ILE A 80 6.27 -7.75 2.78
C ILE A 80 6.86 -8.39 1.52
N THR A 81 6.90 -7.65 0.40
CA THR A 81 7.44 -8.13 -0.87
C THR A 81 8.91 -8.51 -0.76
N VAL A 82 9.75 -7.69 -0.12
CA VAL A 82 11.17 -8.00 0.10
C VAL A 82 11.34 -9.24 0.98
N SER A 83 10.52 -9.37 2.04
CA SER A 83 10.57 -10.54 2.92
C SER A 83 10.21 -11.83 2.17
N HIS A 84 9.20 -11.79 1.32
CA HIS A 84 8.81 -12.92 0.48
C HIS A 84 9.86 -13.25 -0.58
N PHE A 85 10.42 -12.24 -1.23
CA PHE A 85 11.52 -12.42 -2.18
C PHE A 85 12.70 -13.14 -1.52
N LEU A 86 13.11 -12.70 -0.32
CA LEU A 86 14.19 -13.36 0.43
C LEU A 86 13.84 -14.81 0.74
N LEU A 87 12.63 -15.10 1.20
CA LEU A 87 12.18 -16.45 1.47
C LEU A 87 12.22 -17.34 0.20
N ALA A 88 11.73 -16.82 -0.93
CA ALA A 88 11.71 -17.54 -2.20
C ALA A 88 13.14 -17.82 -2.69
N ILE A 89 14.04 -16.85 -2.61
CA ILE A 89 15.43 -17.02 -3.01
C ILE A 89 16.19 -17.99 -2.12
N PHE A 90 15.90 -18.05 -0.82
CA PHE A 90 16.52 -19.05 0.05
C PHE A 90 16.10 -20.48 -0.30
N GLN A 91 14.90 -20.67 -0.86
CA GLN A 91 14.43 -21.97 -1.34
C GLN A 91 14.94 -22.30 -2.74
N HIS A 92 15.26 -21.27 -3.54
CA HIS A 92 15.66 -21.37 -4.95
C HIS A 92 16.98 -20.62 -5.23
N PRO A 93 18.12 -21.06 -4.66
CA PRO A 93 19.41 -20.38 -4.84
C PRO A 93 19.90 -20.37 -6.30
N GLU A 94 19.44 -21.29 -7.13
CA GLU A 94 19.71 -21.34 -8.58
C GLU A 94 19.15 -20.12 -9.32
N VAL A 95 17.98 -19.63 -8.92
CA VAL A 95 17.33 -18.45 -9.50
C VAL A 95 18.15 -17.20 -9.21
N LEU A 96 18.68 -17.08 -7.98
CA LEU A 96 19.57 -15.97 -7.61
C LEU A 96 20.84 -15.94 -8.45
N LYS A 97 21.47 -17.10 -8.68
CA LYS A 97 22.69 -17.18 -9.51
C LYS A 97 22.44 -16.72 -10.94
N GLN A 98 21.29 -17.08 -11.51
CA GLN A 98 20.91 -16.65 -12.86
C GLN A 98 20.59 -15.15 -12.91
N ALA A 99 19.93 -14.61 -11.89
CA ALA A 99 19.67 -13.17 -11.78
C ALA A 99 20.98 -12.38 -11.65
N GLN A 100 21.92 -12.84 -10.84
CA GLN A 100 23.24 -12.24 -10.71
C GLN A 100 24.01 -12.27 -12.04
N ALA A 101 23.95 -13.39 -12.77
CA ALA A 101 24.60 -13.49 -14.08
C ALA A 101 24.00 -12.52 -15.12
N GLU A 102 22.69 -12.29 -15.10
CA GLU A 102 22.05 -11.27 -15.95
C GLU A 102 22.53 -9.86 -15.57
N VAL A 103 22.53 -9.52 -14.28
CA VAL A 103 22.98 -8.22 -13.78
C VAL A 103 24.45 -7.97 -14.15
N ASP A 104 25.31 -8.97 -13.94
CA ASP A 104 26.73 -8.87 -14.28
C ASP A 104 26.95 -8.73 -15.80
N ALA A 105 26.10 -9.35 -16.63
CA ALA A 105 26.19 -9.25 -18.09
C ALA A 105 25.72 -7.89 -18.63
N VAL A 106 24.65 -7.32 -18.07
CA VAL A 106 24.03 -6.08 -18.56
C VAL A 106 24.68 -4.83 -17.98
N ILE A 107 24.93 -4.82 -16.66
CA ILE A 107 25.43 -3.65 -15.93
C ILE A 107 26.95 -3.74 -15.75
N GLY A 108 27.47 -4.95 -15.52
CA GLY A 108 28.85 -5.18 -15.13
C GLY A 108 29.13 -4.76 -13.69
N GLN A 109 30.41 -4.76 -13.30
CA GLN A 109 30.84 -4.51 -11.91
C GLN A 109 31.32 -3.08 -11.66
N ASN A 110 31.30 -2.22 -12.68
CA ASN A 110 31.90 -0.89 -12.62
C ASN A 110 30.96 0.22 -12.11
N ARG A 111 29.65 -0.06 -12.04
CA ARG A 111 28.63 0.90 -11.59
C ARG A 111 27.47 0.19 -10.91
N LEU A 112 26.74 0.94 -10.09
CA LEU A 112 25.49 0.47 -9.50
C LEU A 112 24.34 0.50 -10.52
N PRO A 113 23.30 -0.35 -10.34
CA PRO A 113 22.08 -0.31 -11.15
C PRO A 113 21.35 1.02 -11.03
N VAL A 114 20.79 1.49 -12.15
CA VAL A 114 19.88 2.65 -12.21
C VAL A 114 18.52 2.24 -12.77
N CYS A 115 17.50 3.08 -12.62
CA CYS A 115 16.13 2.75 -13.04
C CYS A 115 16.02 2.46 -14.54
N GLU A 116 16.84 3.12 -15.36
CA GLU A 116 16.88 2.94 -16.82
C GLU A 116 17.35 1.53 -17.22
N ASP A 117 18.11 0.83 -16.37
CA ASP A 117 18.62 -0.51 -16.66
C ASP A 117 17.51 -1.58 -16.62
N ARG A 118 16.36 -1.26 -16.03
CA ARG A 118 15.26 -2.21 -15.81
C ARG A 118 14.77 -2.85 -17.11
N GLU A 119 14.67 -2.08 -18.19
CA GLU A 119 14.22 -2.59 -19.49
C GLU A 119 15.16 -3.66 -20.06
N SER A 120 16.43 -3.65 -19.65
CA SER A 120 17.45 -4.61 -20.08
C SER A 120 17.59 -5.82 -19.15
N LEU A 121 16.91 -5.82 -17.99
CA LEU A 121 16.98 -6.88 -16.97
C LEU A 121 15.69 -7.72 -16.97
N SER A 122 15.45 -8.39 -18.09
CA SER A 122 14.23 -9.18 -18.33
C SER A 122 14.00 -10.29 -17.30
N TYR A 123 15.05 -10.99 -16.87
CA TYR A 123 14.95 -12.10 -15.92
C TYR A 123 14.71 -11.60 -14.50
N CYS A 124 15.36 -10.51 -14.09
CA CYS A 124 15.05 -9.83 -12.84
C CYS A 124 13.60 -9.34 -12.79
N ASP A 125 13.05 -8.84 -13.91
CA ASP A 125 11.65 -8.38 -13.98
C ASP A 125 10.67 -9.55 -13.86
N VAL A 126 10.99 -10.72 -14.44
CA VAL A 126 10.22 -11.97 -14.25
C VAL A 126 10.28 -12.46 -12.79
N ILE A 127 11.44 -12.39 -12.13
CA ILE A 127 11.52 -12.74 -10.71
C ILE A 127 10.66 -11.77 -9.88
N PHE A 128 10.69 -10.49 -10.21
CA PHE A 128 9.88 -9.48 -9.54
C PHE A 128 8.38 -9.69 -9.79
N SER A 129 7.94 -10.07 -11.00
CA SER A 129 6.53 -10.35 -11.26
C SER A 129 6.04 -11.58 -10.48
N GLU A 130 6.85 -12.65 -10.45
CA GLU A 130 6.58 -13.88 -9.71
C GLU A 130 6.56 -13.68 -8.19
N THR A 131 7.44 -12.83 -7.64
CA THR A 131 7.54 -12.60 -6.20
C THR A 131 6.72 -11.40 -5.70
N GLY A 132 6.44 -10.43 -6.57
CA GLY A 132 6.10 -9.07 -6.16
C GLY A 132 4.64 -8.65 -6.32
N VAL A 133 3.95 -9.05 -7.39
CA VAL A 133 2.59 -8.50 -7.65
C VAL A 133 1.62 -9.54 -8.19
N GLU A 134 2.02 -10.36 -9.17
CA GLU A 134 1.05 -11.22 -9.86
C GLU A 134 0.67 -12.47 -9.05
N LYS A 135 1.64 -13.10 -8.41
CA LYS A 135 1.40 -14.30 -7.56
C LYS A 135 0.81 -13.94 -6.20
N TYR A 136 1.18 -12.78 -5.67
CA TYR A 136 0.80 -12.32 -4.32
C TYR A 136 -0.40 -11.36 -4.29
N ALA A 137 -0.92 -10.90 -5.45
CA ALA A 137 -2.31 -10.46 -5.57
C ALA A 137 -3.29 -11.53 -5.04
N TRP A 138 -2.86 -12.81 -5.04
CA TRP A 138 -3.61 -13.92 -4.44
C TRP A 138 -3.16 -14.26 -3.01
N SER A 139 -2.09 -13.66 -2.49
CA SER A 139 -1.75 -13.79 -1.08
C SER A 139 -2.67 -12.91 -0.23
N LEU A 140 -2.93 -13.37 0.99
CA LEU A 140 -3.89 -12.83 1.94
C LEU A 140 -3.80 -11.30 2.15
N THR A 141 -2.65 -10.67 1.88
CA THR A 141 -2.42 -9.24 2.13
C THR A 141 -3.36 -8.34 1.32
N TYR A 142 -3.62 -8.66 0.05
CA TYR A 142 -4.57 -7.90 -0.76
C TYR A 142 -6.01 -8.40 -0.60
N ARG A 143 -6.20 -9.71 -0.42
CA ARG A 143 -7.53 -10.29 -0.19
C ARG A 143 -8.17 -9.83 1.14
N LEU A 144 -7.36 -9.45 2.12
CA LEU A 144 -7.81 -8.87 3.39
C LEU A 144 -7.84 -7.34 3.39
N ALA A 145 -7.13 -6.71 2.44
CA ALA A 145 -7.20 -5.29 2.18
C ALA A 145 -8.24 -4.99 1.08
N ASP A 146 -9.41 -5.65 1.15
CA ASP A 146 -10.65 -5.11 0.59
C ASP A 146 -10.90 -3.78 1.30
N ILE A 147 -10.22 -2.74 0.82
CA ILE A 147 -10.51 -1.37 1.21
C ILE A 147 -11.97 -1.19 0.80
N PRO A 148 -12.89 -1.07 1.76
CA PRO A 148 -14.30 -1.01 1.43
C PRO A 148 -14.51 0.20 0.51
N ILE A 149 -14.80 -0.08 -0.76
CA ILE A 149 -15.11 0.95 -1.74
C ILE A 149 -16.58 1.31 -1.55
N ARG A 150 -16.84 2.59 -1.51
CA ARG A 150 -18.18 3.15 -1.42
C ARG A 150 -18.62 3.64 -2.79
N LEU A 151 -19.85 3.30 -3.16
CA LEU A 151 -20.51 3.89 -4.32
C LEU A 151 -20.86 5.36 -4.06
N MET A 152 -20.46 6.22 -4.99
CA MET A 152 -20.77 7.65 -4.95
C MET A 152 -22.12 7.97 -5.60
N GLU A 153 -22.67 7.04 -6.38
CA GLU A 153 -23.94 7.10 -7.09
C GLU A 153 -24.57 5.70 -7.15
N ASP A 154 -25.87 5.61 -7.41
CA ASP A 154 -26.54 4.32 -7.56
C ASP A 154 -26.05 3.63 -8.84
N ASP A 155 -25.81 2.32 -8.78
CA ASP A 155 -25.32 1.54 -9.93
C ASP A 155 -26.03 0.20 -10.05
N ILE A 156 -25.96 -0.42 -11.23
CA ILE A 156 -26.48 -1.77 -11.49
C ILE A 156 -25.33 -2.64 -11.97
N TYR A 157 -24.95 -3.61 -11.13
CA TYR A 157 -23.94 -4.60 -11.46
C TYR A 157 -24.56 -5.99 -11.51
N ASP A 158 -24.37 -6.70 -12.62
CA ASP A 158 -24.93 -8.06 -12.84
C ASP A 158 -26.44 -8.17 -12.54
N ASN A 159 -27.22 -7.21 -13.08
CA ASN A 159 -28.66 -7.05 -12.82
C ASN A 159 -29.06 -6.84 -11.35
N MET A 160 -28.10 -6.58 -10.45
CA MET A 160 -28.34 -6.21 -9.07
C MET A 160 -28.20 -4.70 -8.89
N PHE A 161 -29.23 -4.06 -8.34
CA PHE A 161 -29.19 -2.65 -7.96
C PHE A 161 -28.36 -2.47 -6.69
N ILE A 162 -27.32 -1.65 -6.76
CA ILE A 162 -26.46 -1.29 -5.64
C ILE A 162 -26.64 0.21 -5.34
N PRO A 163 -27.22 0.58 -4.18
CA PRO A 163 -27.45 1.97 -3.84
C PRO A 163 -26.15 2.68 -3.46
N LYS A 164 -26.11 3.99 -3.71
CA LYS A 164 -25.12 4.92 -3.19
C LYS A 164 -25.01 4.79 -1.67
N GLY A 165 -23.82 4.53 -1.13
CA GLY A 165 -23.69 4.27 0.30
C GLY A 165 -22.36 3.71 0.74
#